data_AF-A0A2N6B3R9-F1
#
_entry.id   AF-A0A2N6B3R9-F1
#
_cell.length_a   1.000
_cell.length_b   1.000
_cell.length_c   1.000
_cell.angle_alpha   90.00
_cell.angle_beta   90.00
_cell.angle_gamma   90.00
#
_symmetry.space_group_name_H-M   'P 1'
#
loop_
_entity.id
_entity.type
_entity.pdbx_description
1 polymer ?
#
loop_
_entity_poly.entity_id
_entity_poly.type
_entity_poly.pdbx_seq_one_letter_code
_entity_poly.pdbx_strand_id
1 'polypeptide(L)'
;MTPRVLVVDGEYLIAMDAEQILTTGLRCEVTISSPANCPAHLGRKDFDTVVLDIGADLKRHAALIDGLVESRVPIVFSTTCVDYADGLPGLCGYPVVLKPYGDGNLVAAVQAALERYVLPT
;
A
#
# COMPACT_ATOMS: atom_id res chain seq x y z
N MET A 1 -14.87 7.68 11.27
CA MET A 1 -14.45 6.27 11.14
C MET A 1 -12.93 6.25 11.14
N THR A 2 -12.28 5.30 11.81
CA THR A 2 -10.81 5.17 11.78
C THR A 2 -10.45 4.32 10.55
N PRO A 3 -9.65 4.82 9.59
CA PRO A 3 -9.28 4.05 8.41
C PRO A 3 -8.48 2.79 8.77
N ARG A 4 -8.75 1.69 8.07
CA ARG A 4 -8.05 0.41 8.18
C ARG A 4 -7.08 0.26 7.02
N VAL A 5 -5.79 0.20 7.30
CA VAL A 5 -4.71 0.07 6.31
C VAL A 5 -4.12 -1.33 6.39
N LEU A 6 -4.06 -2.03 5.27
CA LEU A 6 -3.30 -3.29 5.16
C LEU A 6 -1.88 -2.98 4.64
N VAL A 7 -0.85 -3.33 5.40
CA VAL A 7 0.54 -3.27 4.95
C VAL A 7 0.97 -4.67 4.53
N VAL A 8 1.35 -4.82 3.27
CA VAL A 8 1.76 -6.10 2.66
C VAL A 8 3.23 -6.03 2.30
N ASP A 9 4.07 -6.74 3.04
CA ASP A 9 5.51 -6.75 2.82
C ASP A 9 6.10 -8.15 2.98
N GLY A 10 7.11 -8.49 2.17
CA GLY A 10 7.87 -9.73 2.33
C GLY A 10 8.76 -9.73 3.57
N GLU A 11 9.10 -8.53 4.08
CA GLU A 11 10.00 -8.32 5.20
C GLU A 11 9.23 -7.74 6.40
N TYR A 12 9.01 -8.57 7.42
CA TYR A 12 8.18 -8.21 8.58
C TYR A 12 8.66 -6.94 9.31
N LEU A 13 9.98 -6.74 9.46
CA LEU A 13 10.53 -5.56 10.13
C LEU A 13 10.26 -4.27 9.33
N ILE A 14 10.25 -4.35 8.00
CA ILE A 14 9.91 -3.21 7.14
C ILE A 14 8.41 -2.91 7.20
N ALA A 15 7.57 -3.93 7.29
CA ALA A 15 6.14 -3.74 7.53
C ALA A 15 5.86 -3.10 8.90
N MET A 16 6.60 -3.49 9.95
CA MET A 16 6.50 -2.87 11.28
C MET A 16 6.92 -1.41 11.26
N ASP A 17 7.98 -1.07 10.52
CA ASP A 17 8.41 0.33 10.35
C ASP A 17 7.31 1.16 9.66
N ALA A 18 6.72 0.62 8.58
CA ALA A 18 5.57 1.24 7.92
C ALA A 18 4.38 1.43 8.87
N GLU A 19 4.05 0.42 9.67
CA GLU A 19 3.00 0.50 10.69
C GLU A 19 3.28 1.62 11.71
N GLN A 20 4.50 1.69 12.24
CA GLN A 20 4.89 2.72 13.20
C GLN A 20 4.78 4.12 12.60
N ILE A 21 5.27 4.31 11.37
CA ILE A 21 5.19 5.58 10.65
C ILE A 21 3.72 5.99 10.44
N LEU A 22 2.88 5.07 9.98
CA LEU A 22 1.47 5.33 9.71
C LEU A 22 0.68 5.62 10.99
N THR A 23 0.85 4.82 12.04
CA THR A 23 0.13 5.03 13.31
C THR A 23 0.59 6.27 14.07
N THR A 24 1.83 6.73 13.85
CA THR A 24 2.33 7.99 14.40
C THR A 24 1.84 9.20 13.61
N GLY A 25 1.80 9.11 12.29
CA GLY A 25 1.44 10.22 11.40
C GLY A 25 -0.04 10.33 11.06
N LEU A 26 -0.81 9.25 11.21
CA LEU A 26 -2.24 9.17 10.88
C LEU A 26 -3.02 8.48 12.00
N ARG A 27 -4.27 8.91 12.18
CA ARG A 27 -5.23 8.19 13.03
C ARG A 27 -5.84 7.03 12.24
N CYS A 28 -5.10 5.94 12.08
CA CYS A 28 -5.53 4.72 11.39
C CYS A 28 -5.25 3.45 12.21
N GLU A 29 -5.91 2.36 11.85
CA GLU A 29 -5.58 1.01 12.28
C GLU A 29 -4.77 0.33 11.19
N VAL A 30 -3.67 -0.35 11.56
CA VAL A 30 -2.81 -1.05 10.61
C VAL A 30 -2.90 -2.55 10.86
N THR A 31 -2.91 -3.33 9.78
CA THR A 31 -2.72 -4.78 9.80
C THR A 31 -1.55 -5.12 8.90
N ILE A 32 -0.60 -5.91 9.40
CA ILE A 32 0.53 -6.41 8.60
C ILE A 32 0.19 -7.78 8.02
N SER A 33 0.54 -8.00 6.75
CA SER A 33 0.43 -9.29 6.09
C SER A 33 1.61 -9.51 5.15
N SER A 34 1.88 -10.77 4.82
CA SER A 34 2.84 -11.11 3.76
C SER A 34 2.14 -11.14 2.40
N PRO A 35 2.88 -10.99 1.27
CA PRO A 35 2.30 -11.14 -0.06
C PRO A 35 1.56 -12.46 -0.26
N ALA A 36 2.06 -13.55 0.35
CA ALA A 36 1.44 -14.87 0.29
C ALA A 36 0.09 -14.95 1.03
N ASN A 37 -0.08 -14.17 2.10
CA ASN A 37 -1.29 -14.15 2.91
C ASN A 37 -2.29 -13.06 2.48
N CYS A 38 -1.84 -12.08 1.69
CA CYS A 38 -2.68 -10.98 1.20
C CYS A 38 -3.99 -11.43 0.53
N PRO A 39 -4.03 -12.49 -0.31
CA PRO A 39 -5.27 -12.95 -0.94
C PRO A 39 -6.40 -13.28 0.04
N ALA A 40 -6.08 -13.73 1.26
CA ALA A 40 -7.08 -14.02 2.30
C ALA A 40 -7.83 -12.75 2.78
N HIS A 41 -7.28 -11.57 2.52
CA HIS A 41 -7.84 -10.28 2.90
C HIS A 41 -8.71 -9.63 1.80
N LEU A 42 -8.47 -9.97 0.52
CA LEU A 42 -9.10 -9.30 -0.64
C LEU A 42 -10.62 -9.49 -0.72
N GLY A 43 -11.14 -10.60 -0.19
CA GLY A 43 -12.57 -10.92 -0.28
C GLY A 43 -13.47 -10.17 0.71
N ARG A 44 -12.90 -9.46 1.70
CA ARG A 44 -13.68 -9.02 2.88
C ARG A 44 -14.05 -7.54 2.91
N LYS A 45 -13.53 -6.70 1.99
CA LYS A 45 -13.61 -5.23 2.07
C LYS A 45 -13.25 -4.70 3.48
N ASP A 46 -12.24 -5.32 4.07
CA ASP A 46 -11.81 -5.04 5.44
C ASP A 46 -10.84 -3.86 5.54
N PHE A 47 -10.41 -3.31 4.42
CA PHE A 47 -9.39 -2.26 4.37
C PHE A 47 -9.83 -1.12 3.46
N ASP A 48 -9.54 0.08 3.92
CA ASP A 48 -9.81 1.33 3.21
C ASP A 48 -8.65 1.66 2.23
N THR A 49 -7.47 1.08 2.47
CA THR A 49 -6.34 1.09 1.51
C THR A 49 -5.34 -0.02 1.81
N VAL A 50 -4.49 -0.35 0.83
CA VAL A 50 -3.38 -1.29 0.94
C VAL A 50 -2.06 -0.60 0.61
N VAL A 51 -1.04 -0.77 1.45
CA VAL A 51 0.36 -0.49 1.12
C VAL A 51 0.99 -1.79 0.67
N LEU A 52 1.35 -1.91 -0.60
CA LEU A 52 1.93 -3.13 -1.18
C LEU A 52 3.40 -2.92 -1.53
N ASP A 53 4.28 -3.67 -0.87
CA ASP A 53 5.65 -3.84 -1.33
C ASP A 53 5.70 -4.68 -2.61
N ILE A 54 6.39 -4.16 -3.61
CA ILE A 54 6.64 -4.83 -4.90
C ILE A 54 8.11 -5.16 -5.12
N GLY A 55 8.99 -4.80 -4.16
CA GLY A 55 10.44 -4.92 -4.32
C GLY A 55 10.94 -4.29 -5.61
N ALA A 56 11.91 -4.93 -6.26
CA ALA A 56 12.48 -4.48 -7.54
C ALA A 56 11.83 -5.12 -8.79
N ASP A 57 11.00 -6.15 -8.60
CA ASP A 57 10.45 -6.95 -9.70
C ASP A 57 8.92 -7.03 -9.59
N LEU A 58 8.27 -6.06 -10.25
CA LEU A 58 6.81 -5.94 -10.29
C LEU A 58 6.11 -7.24 -10.73
N LYS A 59 6.74 -8.02 -11.62
CA LYS A 59 6.14 -9.25 -12.18
C LYS A 59 5.88 -10.31 -11.13
N ARG A 60 6.64 -10.33 -10.02
CA ARG A 60 6.43 -11.26 -8.91
C ARG A 60 5.10 -11.05 -8.21
N HIS A 61 4.54 -9.85 -8.32
CA HIS A 61 3.30 -9.46 -7.65
C HIS A 61 2.13 -9.27 -8.62
N ALA A 62 2.30 -9.58 -9.92
CA ALA A 62 1.29 -9.29 -10.95
C ALA A 62 -0.11 -9.82 -10.59
N ALA A 63 -0.23 -11.10 -10.24
CA ALA A 63 -1.52 -11.70 -9.86
C ALA A 63 -2.15 -11.06 -8.61
N LEU A 64 -1.32 -10.61 -7.67
CA LEU A 64 -1.79 -9.93 -6.46
C LEU A 64 -2.28 -8.52 -6.78
N ILE A 65 -1.55 -7.81 -7.63
CA ILE A 65 -1.91 -6.47 -8.10
C ILE A 65 -3.22 -6.52 -8.87
N ASP A 66 -3.38 -7.47 -9.80
CA ASP A 66 -4.61 -7.65 -10.56
C ASP A 66 -5.81 -7.88 -9.62
N GLY A 67 -5.67 -8.76 -8.63
CA GLY A 67 -6.71 -9.00 -7.63
C GLY A 67 -7.07 -7.76 -6.79
N LEU A 68 -6.07 -6.95 -6.42
CA LEU A 68 -6.30 -5.69 -5.70
C LEU A 68 -7.00 -4.64 -6.57
N VAL A 69 -6.59 -4.51 -7.83
CA VAL A 69 -7.20 -3.58 -8.79
C VAL A 69 -8.66 -3.98 -9.06
N GLU A 70 -8.94 -5.27 -9.27
CA GLU A 70 -10.29 -5.79 -9.43
C GLU A 70 -11.17 -5.54 -8.20
N SER A 71 -10.58 -5.63 -7.00
CA SER A 71 -11.28 -5.37 -5.72
C SER A 71 -11.60 -3.88 -5.50
N ARG A 72 -11.04 -3.00 -6.34
CA ARG A 72 -11.11 -1.53 -6.25
C ARG A 72 -10.60 -0.94 -4.94
N VAL A 73 -9.86 -1.68 -4.14
CA VAL A 73 -9.25 -1.11 -2.93
C VAL A 73 -8.11 -0.16 -3.36
N PRO A 74 -8.03 1.07 -2.82
CA PRO A 74 -6.92 1.98 -3.08
C PRO A 74 -5.58 1.35 -2.73
N ILE A 75 -4.60 1.46 -3.63
CA ILE A 75 -3.28 0.87 -3.47
C ILE A 75 -2.24 1.99 -3.38
N VAL A 76 -1.34 1.89 -2.42
CA VAL A 76 -0.06 2.62 -2.38
C VAL A 76 1.04 1.60 -2.59
N PHE A 77 1.88 1.80 -3.59
CA PHE A 77 3.01 0.91 -3.82
C PHE A 77 4.22 1.35 -3.01
N SER A 78 4.97 0.39 -2.50
CA SER A 78 6.24 0.59 -1.83
C SER A 78 7.33 -0.20 -2.56
N THR A 79 8.52 0.38 -2.72
CA THR A 79 9.59 -0.25 -3.51
C THR A 79 10.98 0.22 -3.07
N THR A 80 11.99 -0.61 -3.29
CA THR A 80 13.41 -0.22 -3.19
C THR A 80 14.01 0.19 -4.54
N CYS A 81 13.24 0.05 -5.63
CA CYS A 81 13.70 0.34 -6.99
C CYS A 81 13.48 1.81 -7.35
N VAL A 82 14.58 2.54 -7.55
CA VAL A 82 14.55 3.95 -7.93
C VAL A 82 13.90 4.20 -9.29
N ASP A 83 13.96 3.23 -10.20
CA ASP A 83 13.35 3.34 -11.54
C ASP A 83 11.81 3.40 -11.49
N TYR A 84 11.20 3.04 -10.35
CA TYR A 84 9.76 3.11 -10.12
C TYR A 84 9.34 4.36 -9.33
N ALA A 85 10.28 5.26 -8.98
CA ALA A 85 9.98 6.43 -8.17
C ALA A 85 8.93 7.37 -8.81
N ASP A 86 8.93 7.47 -10.14
CA ASP A 86 7.99 8.31 -10.90
C ASP A 86 6.69 7.58 -11.30
N GLY A 87 6.52 6.33 -10.86
CA GLY A 87 5.35 5.51 -11.14
C GLY A 87 5.68 4.13 -11.70
N LEU A 88 4.64 3.29 -11.76
CA LEU A 88 4.75 1.92 -12.26
C LEU A 88 4.18 1.78 -13.68
N PRO A 89 4.88 1.08 -14.58
CA PRO A 89 4.37 0.80 -15.92
C PRO A 89 3.00 0.11 -15.87
N GLY A 90 2.01 0.67 -16.55
CA GLY A 90 0.64 0.11 -16.60
C GLY A 90 -0.21 0.37 -15.37
N LEU A 91 0.32 1.04 -14.34
CA LEU A 91 -0.37 1.37 -13.09
C LEU A 91 -0.33 2.89 -12.84
N CYS A 92 -0.55 3.67 -13.90
CA CYS A 92 -0.59 5.12 -13.82
C CYS A 92 -1.67 5.60 -12.85
N GLY A 93 -1.31 6.50 -11.93
CA GLY A 93 -2.24 7.11 -10.98
C GLY A 93 -2.24 6.49 -9.58
N TYR A 94 -1.59 5.34 -9.39
CA TYR A 94 -1.32 4.81 -8.05
C TYR A 94 -0.04 5.44 -7.49
N PRO A 95 -0.05 5.96 -6.25
CA PRO A 95 1.14 6.51 -5.62
C PRO A 95 2.19 5.42 -5.39
N VAL A 96 3.47 5.77 -5.59
CA VAL A 96 4.62 4.92 -5.30
C VAL A 96 5.49 5.62 -4.26
N VAL A 97 5.93 4.88 -3.25
CA VAL A 97 6.81 5.36 -2.19
C VAL A 97 8.10 4.56 -2.24
N LEU A 98 9.23 5.27 -2.29
CA LEU A 98 10.54 4.66 -2.21
C LEU A 98 10.92 4.36 -0.76
N LYS A 99 11.48 3.18 -0.51
CA LYS A 99 12.13 2.80 0.75
C LYS A 99 13.59 3.26 0.76
N PRO A 100 14.17 3.61 1.94
CA PRO A 100 13.50 3.72 3.24
C PRO A 100 12.47 4.85 3.23
N TYR A 101 11.42 4.70 4.03
CA TYR A 101 10.34 5.67 4.09
C TYR A 101 10.87 7.00 4.63
N GLY A 102 11.18 7.94 3.73
CA GLY A 102 11.62 9.29 4.09
C GLY A 102 10.53 10.09 4.83
N ASP A 103 10.92 11.26 5.34
CA ASP A 103 10.18 12.15 6.26
C ASP A 103 8.71 12.46 5.87
N GLY A 104 7.81 11.50 6.00
CA GLY A 104 6.37 11.66 5.79
C GLY A 104 5.83 11.24 4.41
N ASN A 105 6.67 10.70 3.51
CA ASN A 105 6.24 10.29 2.17
C ASN A 105 5.17 9.20 2.21
N LEU A 106 5.32 8.22 3.12
CA LEU A 106 4.36 7.13 3.29
C LEU A 106 3.01 7.65 3.81
N VAL A 107 3.04 8.53 4.82
CA VAL A 107 1.84 9.15 5.41
C VAL A 107 1.06 9.94 4.37
N ALA A 108 1.74 10.80 3.61
CA ALA A 108 1.11 11.61 2.58
C ALA A 108 0.50 10.75 1.45
N ALA A 109 1.21 9.69 1.03
CA ALA A 109 0.71 8.78 0.00
C ALA A 109 -0.54 8.02 0.46
N VAL A 110 -0.53 7.49 1.68
CA VAL A 110 -1.70 6.79 2.27
C VAL A 110 -2.87 7.75 2.46
N GLN A 111 -2.62 8.96 2.98
CA GLN A 111 -3.68 9.95 3.14
C GLN A 111 -4.31 10.32 1.78
N ALA A 112 -3.49 10.56 0.75
CA ALA A 112 -3.99 10.87 -0.59
C ALA A 112 -4.77 9.70 -1.21
N ALA A 113 -4.38 8.45 -0.93
CA ALA A 113 -5.12 7.26 -1.39
C ALA A 113 -6.48 7.15 -0.71
N LEU A 114 -6.54 7.41 0.61
CA LEU A 114 -7.78 7.43 1.38
C LEU A 114 -8.72 8.56 0.92
N GLU A 115 -8.20 9.76 0.67
CA GLU A 115 -8.98 10.92 0.21
C GLU A 115 -9.52 10.74 -1.21
N ARG A 116 -8.72 10.17 -2.14
CA ARG A 116 -9.16 9.91 -3.53
C ARG A 116 -10.30 8.91 -3.63
N TYR A 117 -10.43 8.03 -2.64
CA TYR A 117 -11.55 7.07 -2.58
C TYR A 117 -12.81 7.68 -1.96
N VAL A 118 -12.69 8.85 -1.34
CA VAL A 118 -13.77 9.62 -0.73
C VAL A 118 -14.08 10.82 -1.64
N LEU A 119 -14.68 10.64 -2.83
CA LEU A 119 -15.46 11.69 -3.54
C LEU A 119 -16.08 11.14 -4.85
N PRO A 120 -17.30 11.55 -5.27
CA PRO A 120 -18.50 11.93 -4.51
C PRO A 120 -19.67 10.95 -4.77
N THR A 121 -20.72 11.09 -3.96
CA THR A 121 -22.05 10.49 -4.19
C THR A 121 -22.72 11.07 -5.43
#